data_AF-A0A091C4G2-F1
#
_entry.id   AF-A0A091C4G2-F1
#
_cell.length_a   1.000
_cell.length_b   1.000
_cell.length_c   1.000
_cell.angle_alpha   90.00
_cell.angle_beta   90.00
_cell.angle_gamma   90.00
#
_symmetry.space_group_name_H-M   'P 1'
#
loop_
_entity.id
_entity.type
_entity.pdbx_description
1 polymer ?
#
loop_
_entity_poly.entity_id
_entity_poly.type
_entity_poly.pdbx_seq_one_letter_code
_entity_poly.pdbx_strand_id
1 'polypeptide(L)'
;MSIPSYEPLNTLKKVADNIWIVDGNKIKMNVLGWGIPFSTRMTIVKLSDQTLWCHSPIEPNEKLLQEIDQLGKVKHLVSPNKIHYAYIFEWKKYYPEAITWASSGVEKRAESQNIKVNFDRLLKEKAPSYWQDELEQLIFKGSRAIEEVVFFHKRSQTLILADLIENFEPKKTTSHFWKSIHKFAGIADPNGKNAD
;
A
#
# COMPACT_ATOMS: atom_id res chain seq x y z
N MET A 1 -18.29 -4.68 12.96
CA MET A 1 -17.25 -5.37 12.17
C MET A 1 -15.90 -4.88 12.66
N SER A 2 -15.05 -5.71 13.27
CA SER A 2 -13.68 -5.26 13.58
C SER A 2 -12.65 -6.08 12.81
N ILE A 3 -12.05 -5.44 11.81
CA ILE A 3 -10.75 -5.80 11.26
C ILE A 3 -9.69 -5.25 12.22
N PRO A 4 -8.54 -5.94 12.38
CA PRO A 4 -7.44 -5.47 13.22
C PRO A 4 -7.05 -4.02 12.90
N SER A 5 -6.73 -3.24 13.93
CA SER A 5 -5.94 -2.02 13.79
C SER A 5 -4.59 -2.23 14.48
N TYR A 6 -3.55 -1.63 13.93
CA TYR A 6 -2.19 -1.73 14.45
C TYR A 6 -1.76 -0.34 14.94
N GLU A 7 -2.02 -0.05 16.21
CA GLU A 7 -1.68 1.23 16.83
C GLU A 7 -0.14 1.42 16.98
N PRO A 8 0.35 2.65 17.13
CA PRO A 8 -0.37 3.91 16.89
C PRO A 8 -0.68 4.10 15.40
N LEU A 9 -1.88 4.60 15.07
CA LEU A 9 -2.21 5.02 13.72
C LEU A 9 -1.53 6.35 13.34
N ASN A 10 -1.40 6.60 12.04
CA ASN A 10 -0.90 7.86 11.47
C ASN A 10 0.45 8.33 12.06
N THR A 11 1.32 7.37 12.40
CA THR A 11 2.63 7.61 13.00
C THR A 11 3.68 6.79 12.26
N LEU A 12 4.85 7.39 11.96
CA LEU A 12 5.96 6.68 11.32
C LEU A 12 6.52 5.58 12.23
N LYS A 13 6.50 4.33 11.75
CA LYS A 13 7.12 3.17 12.42
C LYS A 13 8.30 2.69 11.59
N LYS A 14 9.52 2.91 12.07
CA LYS A 14 10.74 2.47 11.38
C LYS A 14 10.81 0.93 11.42
N VAL A 15 10.96 0.31 10.25
CA VAL A 15 11.07 -1.16 10.11
C VAL A 15 12.44 -1.59 9.59
N ALA A 16 13.14 -0.69 8.87
CA ALA A 16 14.53 -0.86 8.47
C ALA A 16 15.16 0.52 8.27
N ASP A 17 16.46 0.56 7.96
CA ASP A 17 17.11 1.82 7.57
C ASP A 17 16.46 2.37 6.30
N ASN A 18 16.03 3.63 6.38
CA ASN A 18 15.30 4.35 5.35
C ASN A 18 13.93 3.75 4.96
N ILE A 19 13.34 2.87 5.79
CA ILE A 19 12.01 2.30 5.55
C ILE A 19 11.12 2.48 6.79
N TRP A 20 9.94 3.04 6.55
CA TRP A 20 8.88 3.17 7.54
C TRP A 20 7.58 2.58 7.04
N ILE A 21 6.75 2.11 7.96
CA ILE A 21 5.34 1.83 7.70
C ILE A 21 4.46 2.79 8.50
N VAL A 22 3.26 3.03 8.00
CA VAL A 22 2.23 3.79 8.72
C VAL A 22 0.91 3.06 8.59
N ASP A 23 0.33 2.71 9.73
CA ASP A 23 -1.02 2.14 9.80
C ASP A 23 -2.05 3.26 9.83
N GLY A 24 -3.08 3.16 8.99
CA GLY A 24 -4.12 4.18 8.86
C GLY A 24 -5.50 3.71 9.32
N ASN A 25 -6.48 4.60 9.13
CA ASN A 25 -7.88 4.31 9.37
C ASN A 25 -8.41 3.21 8.44
N LYS A 26 -9.61 2.72 8.77
CA LYS A 26 -10.32 1.76 7.92
C LYS A 26 -10.99 2.48 6.77
N ILE A 27 -10.89 1.91 5.57
CA ILE A 27 -11.66 2.32 4.40
C ILE A 27 -12.73 1.27 4.09
N LYS A 28 -13.82 1.66 3.41
CA LYS A 28 -14.77 0.71 2.83
C LYS A 28 -14.61 0.72 1.31
N MET A 29 -14.44 -0.45 0.71
CA MET A 29 -14.44 -0.62 -0.75
C MET A 29 -15.60 -1.50 -1.18
N ASN A 30 -16.17 -1.20 -2.34
CA ASN A 30 -17.23 -2.01 -2.92
C ASN A 30 -16.61 -3.23 -3.62
N VAL A 31 -16.95 -4.41 -3.11
CA VAL A 31 -16.61 -5.71 -3.67
C VAL A 31 -17.92 -6.44 -3.94
N LEU A 32 -18.22 -6.69 -5.22
CA LEU A 32 -19.43 -7.39 -5.67
C LEU A 32 -20.75 -6.82 -5.10
N GLY A 33 -20.84 -5.49 -4.95
CA GLY A 33 -22.03 -4.81 -4.41
C GLY A 33 -22.02 -4.63 -2.88
N TRP A 34 -21.03 -5.17 -2.18
CA TRP A 34 -20.92 -5.09 -0.73
C TRP A 34 -19.81 -4.14 -0.29
N GLY A 35 -20.10 -3.26 0.68
CA GLY A 35 -19.11 -2.36 1.28
C GLY A 35 -18.26 -3.09 2.33
N ILE A 36 -17.12 -3.63 1.92
CA ILE A 36 -16.22 -4.39 2.78
C ILE A 36 -15.21 -3.42 3.44
N PRO A 37 -15.06 -3.44 4.78
CA PRO A 37 -14.02 -2.65 5.43
C PRO A 37 -12.64 -3.25 5.17
N PHE A 38 -11.60 -2.42 5.14
CA PHE A 38 -10.19 -2.81 5.06
C PHE A 38 -9.36 -1.91 5.98
N SER A 39 -8.38 -2.47 6.68
CA SER A 39 -7.32 -1.66 7.33
C SER A 39 -6.38 -1.13 6.26
N THR A 40 -5.87 0.08 6.42
CA THR A 40 -4.91 0.66 5.49
C THR A 40 -3.51 0.67 6.09
N ARG A 41 -2.51 0.46 5.24
CA ARG A 41 -1.10 0.63 5.56
C ARG A 41 -0.39 1.22 4.35
N MET A 42 0.52 2.16 4.61
CA MET A 42 1.47 2.62 3.61
C MET A 42 2.89 2.28 4.02
N THR A 43 3.77 2.22 3.02
CA THR A 43 5.22 2.08 3.20
C THR A 43 5.88 3.33 2.63
N ILE A 44 6.85 3.88 3.35
CA ILE A 44 7.66 5.02 2.92
C ILE A 44 9.10 4.58 2.85
N VAL A 45 9.74 4.81 1.71
CA VAL A 45 11.18 4.62 1.51
C VAL A 45 11.81 5.98 1.26
N LYS A 46 12.87 6.31 2.01
CA LYS A 46 13.70 7.49 1.74
C LYS A 46 14.85 7.08 0.81
N LEU A 47 14.81 7.59 -0.41
CA LEU A 47 15.81 7.33 -1.45
C LEU A 47 17.11 8.10 -1.17
N SER A 48 18.19 7.71 -1.85
CA SER A 48 19.52 8.31 -1.75
C SER A 48 19.55 9.78 -2.14
N ASP A 49 18.63 10.23 -3.01
CA ASP A 49 18.42 11.63 -3.38
C ASP A 49 17.63 12.43 -2.33
N GLN A 50 17.41 11.85 -1.15
CA GLN A 50 16.67 12.39 0.00
C GLN A 50 15.16 12.59 -0.24
N THR A 51 14.64 12.12 -1.38
CA THR A 51 13.21 12.17 -1.66
C THR A 51 12.49 10.91 -1.18
N LEU A 52 11.17 11.02 -1.03
CA LEU A 52 10.34 9.96 -0.50
C LEU A 52 9.54 9.28 -1.59
N TRP A 53 9.61 7.96 -1.54
CA TRP A 53 8.79 7.03 -2.31
C TRP A 53 7.71 6.47 -1.38
N CYS A 54 6.45 6.81 -1.64
CA CYS A 54 5.30 6.49 -0.82
C CYS A 54 4.41 5.46 -1.52
N HIS A 55 4.35 4.26 -0.98
CA HIS A 55 3.62 3.12 -1.51
C HIS A 55 2.32 2.88 -0.76
N SER A 56 1.23 2.73 -1.51
CA SER A 56 -0.13 2.59 -0.98
C SER A 56 -0.51 3.70 0.01
N PRO A 57 -0.53 4.98 -0.38
CA PRO A 57 -0.84 6.08 0.55
C PRO A 57 -2.15 5.87 1.30
N ILE A 58 -2.14 6.13 2.62
CA ILE A 58 -3.33 6.10 3.48
C ILE A 58 -4.06 7.45 3.48
N GLU A 59 -5.15 7.60 4.24
CA GLU A 59 -5.82 8.89 4.40
C GLU A 59 -4.85 9.98 4.89
N PRO A 60 -4.75 11.15 4.21
CA PRO A 60 -3.91 12.24 4.70
C PRO A 60 -4.31 12.65 6.12
N ASN A 61 -3.31 12.83 6.97
CA ASN A 61 -3.48 13.29 8.34
C ASN A 61 -2.45 14.39 8.61
N GLU A 62 -2.87 15.51 9.17
CA GLU A 62 -2.01 16.70 9.34
C GLU A 62 -0.72 16.40 10.11
N LYS A 63 -0.81 15.65 11.21
CA LYS A 63 0.36 15.27 12.00
C LYS A 63 1.31 14.38 11.20
N LEU A 64 0.76 13.39 10.49
CA LEU A 64 1.56 12.51 9.63
C LEU A 64 2.25 13.29 8.51
N LEU A 65 1.54 14.20 7.84
CA LEU A 65 2.11 15.03 6.78
C LEU A 65 3.27 15.88 7.31
N GLN A 66 3.14 16.46 8.51
CA GLN A 66 4.24 17.19 9.17
C GLN A 66 5.45 16.30 9.47
N GLU A 67 5.24 15.06 9.95
CA GLU A 67 6.33 14.10 10.17
C GLU A 67 7.02 13.73 8.84
N ILE A 68 6.25 13.56 7.77
CA ILE A 68 6.75 13.23 6.43
C ILE A 68 7.54 14.39 5.83
N ASP A 69 7.08 15.63 5.98
CA ASP A 69 7.76 16.82 5.45
C ASP A 69 9.13 17.02 6.12
N GLN A 70 9.26 16.66 7.40
CA GLN A 70 10.55 16.63 8.11
C GLN A 70 11.45 15.49 7.63
N LEU A 71 10.85 14.39 7.16
CA LEU A 71 11.59 13.22 6.69
C LEU A 71 12.20 13.45 5.30
N GLY A 72 11.48 14.10 4.39
CA GLY A 72 11.95 14.43 3.05
C GLY A 72 10.83 14.85 2.09
N LYS A 73 11.21 15.25 0.87
CA LYS A 73 10.22 15.66 -0.15
C LYS A 73 9.55 14.44 -0.77
N VAL A 74 8.22 14.33 -0.68
CA VAL A 74 7.45 13.30 -1.39
C VAL A 74 7.57 13.51 -2.90
N LYS A 75 8.15 12.53 -3.60
CA LYS A 75 8.38 12.58 -5.06
C LYS A 75 7.62 11.50 -5.81
N HIS A 76 7.25 10.41 -5.15
CA HIS A 76 6.54 9.30 -5.79
C HIS A 76 5.37 8.82 -4.93
N LEU A 77 4.18 8.75 -5.54
CA LEU A 77 2.97 8.16 -4.97
C LEU A 77 2.63 6.92 -5.78
N VAL A 78 2.73 5.74 -5.16
CA VAL A 78 2.71 4.46 -5.89
C VAL A 78 1.48 3.65 -5.53
N SER A 79 0.71 3.30 -6.55
CA SER A 79 -0.31 2.25 -6.48
C SER A 79 0.30 0.92 -6.90
N PRO A 80 0.51 -0.04 -5.99
CA PRO A 80 1.12 -1.33 -6.32
C PRO A 80 0.17 -2.31 -7.01
N ASN A 81 -1.15 -2.15 -6.82
CA ASN A 81 -2.16 -3.03 -7.41
C ASN A 81 -3.51 -2.31 -7.57
N LYS A 82 -4.55 -3.08 -7.90
CA LYS A 82 -5.90 -2.58 -8.17
C LYS A 82 -6.72 -2.21 -6.94
N ILE A 83 -6.22 -2.29 -5.71
CA ILE A 83 -6.98 -1.90 -4.51
C ILE A 83 -6.23 -0.90 -3.61
N HIS A 84 -4.94 -0.68 -3.84
CA HIS A 84 -4.08 0.23 -3.06
C HIS A 84 -3.85 1.61 -3.71
N TYR A 85 -4.93 2.32 -4.05
CA TYR A 85 -4.87 3.64 -4.72
C TYR A 85 -5.75 4.73 -4.10
N ALA A 86 -6.58 4.38 -3.11
CA ALA A 86 -7.75 5.15 -2.72
C ALA A 86 -7.45 6.62 -2.33
N TYR A 87 -6.29 6.89 -1.76
CA TYR A 87 -5.91 8.23 -1.29
C TYR A 87 -4.85 8.93 -2.14
N ILE A 88 -4.42 8.36 -3.27
CA ILE A 88 -3.40 8.98 -4.14
C ILE A 88 -3.83 10.37 -4.62
N PHE A 89 -5.11 10.52 -4.98
CA PHE A 89 -5.64 11.83 -5.41
C PHE A 89 -5.60 12.87 -4.29
N GLU A 90 -5.92 12.48 -3.06
CA GLU A 90 -5.86 13.38 -1.91
C GLU A 90 -4.41 13.76 -1.58
N TRP A 91 -3.48 12.81 -1.59
CA TRP A 91 -2.05 13.07 -1.41
C TRP A 91 -1.48 14.01 -2.46
N LYS A 92 -1.90 13.87 -3.73
CA LYS A 92 -1.47 14.76 -4.83
C LYS A 92 -1.88 16.22 -4.61
N LYS A 93 -2.91 16.51 -3.81
CA LYS A 93 -3.28 17.90 -3.43
C LYS A 93 -2.24 18.54 -2.49
N TYR A 94 -1.66 17.75 -1.59
CA TYR A 94 -0.59 18.19 -0.69
C TYR A 94 0.78 18.20 -1.37
N TYR A 95 1.01 17.26 -2.27
CA TYR A 95 2.27 17.07 -2.99
C TYR A 95 2.07 17.15 -4.51
N PRO A 96 1.73 18.33 -5.08
CA PRO A 96 1.36 18.46 -6.49
C PRO A 96 2.47 18.03 -7.46
N GLU A 97 3.73 18.18 -7.06
CA GLU A 97 4.91 17.79 -7.84
C GLU A 97 5.22 16.28 -7.77
N ALA A 98 4.61 15.53 -6.86
CA ALA A 98 4.89 14.10 -6.71
C ALA A 98 4.32 13.30 -7.87
N ILE A 99 5.13 12.49 -8.54
CA ILE A 99 4.70 11.66 -9.66
C ILE A 99 3.80 10.53 -9.16
N THR A 100 2.59 10.42 -9.71
CA THR A 100 1.67 9.31 -9.41
C THR A 100 1.90 8.12 -10.34
N TRP A 101 2.05 6.93 -9.78
CA TRP A 101 2.36 5.70 -10.51
C TRP A 101 1.24 4.68 -10.42
N ALA A 102 0.73 4.25 -11.59
CA ALA A 102 -0.33 3.27 -11.72
C ALA A 102 0.20 1.85 -11.95
N SER A 103 -0.28 0.90 -11.17
CA SER A 103 -0.24 -0.52 -11.53
C SER A 103 -1.23 -0.82 -12.67
N SER A 104 -1.05 -1.96 -13.33
CA SER A 104 -1.94 -2.38 -14.40
C SER A 104 -3.41 -2.51 -13.94
N GLY A 105 -4.32 -1.90 -14.71
CA GLY A 105 -5.77 -1.95 -14.51
C GLY A 105 -6.32 -1.16 -13.31
N VAL A 106 -5.51 -0.39 -12.59
CA VAL A 106 -5.99 0.37 -11.41
C VAL A 106 -6.95 1.50 -11.79
N GLU A 107 -6.75 2.16 -12.92
CA GLU A 107 -7.64 3.25 -13.38
C GLU A 107 -9.07 2.76 -13.59
N LYS A 108 -9.23 1.62 -14.29
CA LYS A 108 -10.53 0.96 -14.48
C LYS A 108 -11.18 0.59 -13.14
N ARG A 109 -10.39 0.17 -12.14
CA ARG A 109 -10.91 -0.08 -10.80
C ARG A 109 -11.37 1.23 -10.16
N ALA A 110 -10.57 2.29 -10.21
CA ALA A 110 -10.92 3.58 -9.63
C ALA A 110 -12.25 4.11 -10.16
N GLU A 111 -12.43 4.06 -11.48
CA GLU A 111 -13.70 4.37 -12.15
C GLU A 111 -14.86 3.52 -11.61
N SER A 112 -14.68 2.19 -11.50
CA SER A 112 -15.70 1.29 -10.95
C SER A 112 -16.08 1.56 -9.48
N GLN A 113 -15.24 2.31 -8.76
CA GLN A 113 -15.47 2.71 -7.37
C GLN A 113 -15.91 4.16 -7.23
N ASN A 114 -16.06 4.90 -8.35
CA ASN A 114 -16.27 6.35 -8.37
C ASN A 114 -15.21 7.13 -7.59
N ILE A 115 -13.96 6.63 -7.59
CA ILE A 115 -12.82 7.27 -6.94
C ILE A 115 -12.06 8.07 -8.01
N LYS A 116 -11.89 9.38 -7.78
CA LYS A 116 -11.07 10.22 -8.64
C LYS A 116 -9.60 9.88 -8.43
N VAL A 117 -8.88 9.62 -9.51
CA VAL A 117 -7.42 9.48 -9.50
C VAL A 117 -6.89 9.76 -10.90
N ASN A 118 -5.75 10.42 -10.98
CA ASN A 118 -5.03 10.64 -12.24
C ASN A 118 -3.59 10.16 -12.03
N PHE A 119 -3.13 9.29 -12.91
CA PHE A 119 -1.78 8.76 -12.85
C PHE A 119 -0.88 9.42 -13.90
N ASP A 120 0.29 9.88 -13.46
CA ASP A 120 1.28 10.51 -14.34
C ASP A 120 2.03 9.45 -15.16
N ARG A 121 2.24 8.25 -14.59
CA ARG A 121 3.04 7.18 -15.20
C ARG A 121 2.52 5.79 -14.85
N LEU A 122 2.83 4.81 -15.69
CA LEU A 122 2.57 3.39 -15.44
C LEU A 122 3.81 2.69 -14.86
N LEU A 123 3.60 1.83 -13.87
CA LEU A 123 4.57 0.83 -13.43
C LEU A 123 4.74 -0.23 -14.53
N LYS A 124 5.99 -0.66 -14.77
CA LYS A 124 6.36 -1.63 -15.79
C LYS A 124 7.17 -2.77 -15.16
N GLU A 125 7.59 -3.76 -15.95
CA GLU A 125 8.41 -4.86 -15.44
C GLU A 125 9.76 -4.40 -14.89
N LYS A 126 10.34 -3.34 -15.47
CA LYS A 126 11.60 -2.75 -14.98
C LYS A 126 11.33 -1.52 -14.12
N ALA A 127 12.07 -1.40 -13.03
CA ALA A 127 12.09 -0.18 -12.23
C ALA A 127 12.52 1.02 -13.10
N PRO A 128 11.85 2.18 -12.99
CA PRO A 128 12.27 3.40 -13.66
C PRO A 128 13.58 3.95 -13.08
N SER A 129 14.27 4.79 -13.86
CA SER A 129 15.53 5.43 -13.47
C SER A 129 15.46 6.25 -12.18
N TYR A 130 14.25 6.63 -11.74
CA TYR A 130 14.04 7.34 -10.48
C TYR A 130 14.48 6.54 -9.24
N TRP A 131 14.41 5.20 -9.28
CA TRP A 131 14.74 4.37 -8.11
C TRP A 131 15.37 3.00 -8.45
N GLN A 132 15.62 2.69 -9.73
CA GLN A 132 16.16 1.39 -10.16
C GLN A 132 17.44 0.95 -9.43
N ASP A 133 18.27 1.89 -8.97
CA ASP A 133 19.53 1.60 -8.30
C ASP A 133 19.33 1.20 -6.83
N GLU A 134 18.15 1.48 -6.25
CA GLU A 134 17.84 1.26 -4.83
C GLU A 134 16.69 0.26 -4.62
N LEU A 135 15.69 0.29 -5.50
CA LEU A 135 14.51 -0.56 -5.48
C LEU A 135 14.43 -1.37 -6.77
N GLU A 136 14.52 -2.69 -6.64
CA GLU A 136 14.10 -3.59 -7.71
C GLU A 136 12.57 -3.67 -7.75
N GLN A 137 12.05 -3.99 -8.92
CA GLN A 137 10.62 -4.03 -9.19
C GLN A 137 10.32 -5.26 -10.04
N LEU A 138 9.21 -5.93 -9.74
CA LEU A 138 8.72 -7.07 -10.51
C LEU A 138 7.19 -7.01 -10.54
N ILE A 139 6.57 -7.26 -11.70
CA ILE A 139 5.12 -7.48 -11.76
C ILE A 139 4.87 -8.96 -11.51
N PHE A 140 4.35 -9.28 -10.33
CA PHE A 140 3.97 -10.63 -9.98
C PHE A 140 2.57 -10.94 -10.55
N LYS A 141 2.48 -12.05 -11.30
CA LYS A 141 1.26 -12.51 -12.00
C LYS A 141 0.86 -13.93 -11.55
N GLY A 142 1.03 -14.24 -10.27
CA GLY A 142 0.94 -15.61 -9.75
C GLY A 142 -0.47 -16.22 -9.76
N SER A 143 -1.54 -15.43 -9.74
CA SER A 143 -2.92 -15.92 -9.83
C SER A 143 -3.75 -15.14 -10.85
N ARG A 144 -4.88 -15.71 -11.31
CA ARG A 144 -5.83 -15.00 -12.21
C ARG A 144 -6.47 -13.79 -11.53
N ALA A 145 -6.41 -13.71 -10.20
CA ALA A 145 -7.07 -12.69 -9.40
C ALA A 145 -6.13 -11.56 -8.94
N ILE A 146 -4.86 -11.87 -8.68
CA ILE A 146 -3.90 -10.92 -8.10
C ILE A 146 -2.76 -10.62 -9.08
N GLU A 147 -2.70 -9.36 -9.49
CA GLU A 147 -1.56 -8.76 -10.19
C GLU A 147 -1.06 -7.61 -9.30
N GLU A 148 0.18 -7.75 -8.82
CA GLU A 148 0.81 -6.80 -7.89
C GLU A 148 2.22 -6.49 -8.36
N VAL A 149 2.60 -5.21 -8.24
CA VAL A 149 3.97 -4.78 -8.41
C VAL A 149 4.67 -4.88 -7.06
N VAL A 150 5.63 -5.80 -6.96
CA VAL A 150 6.43 -6.01 -5.75
C VAL A 150 7.75 -5.25 -5.84
N PHE A 151 8.28 -4.83 -4.70
CA PHE A 151 9.51 -4.03 -4.64
C PHE A 151 10.51 -4.64 -3.67
N PHE A 152 11.78 -4.68 -4.05
CA PHE A 152 12.86 -5.15 -3.19
C PHE A 152 13.87 -4.02 -2.95
N HIS A 153 13.95 -3.56 -1.70
CA HIS A 153 14.93 -2.56 -1.30
C HIS A 153 16.28 -3.20 -1.06
N LYS A 154 17.21 -2.94 -1.98
CA LYS A 154 18.50 -3.65 -2.08
C LYS A 154 19.35 -3.50 -0.81
N ARG A 155 19.43 -2.28 -0.28
CA ARG A 155 20.33 -1.97 0.86
C ARG A 155 19.92 -2.67 2.14
N SER A 156 18.63 -2.68 2.46
CA SER A 156 18.12 -3.33 3.69
C SER A 156 17.72 -4.78 3.48
N GLN A 157 17.78 -5.28 2.24
CA GLN A 157 17.28 -6.60 1.84
C GLN A 157 15.81 -6.81 2.26
N THR A 158 14.98 -5.77 2.09
CA THR A 158 13.57 -5.79 2.50
C THR A 158 12.68 -5.94 1.28
N LEU A 159 11.84 -6.98 1.29
CA LEU A 159 10.75 -7.15 0.33
C LEU A 159 9.53 -6.36 0.80
N ILE A 160 8.99 -5.52 -0.07
CA ILE A 160 7.79 -4.70 0.16
C ILE A 160 6.67 -5.29 -0.70
N LEU A 161 5.62 -5.74 -0.02
CA LEU A 161 4.42 -6.35 -0.57
C LEU A 161 3.18 -5.61 -0.09
N ALA A 162 2.09 -5.73 -0.84
CA ALA A 162 0.74 -5.36 -0.44
C ALA A 162 -0.07 -6.62 -0.08
N ASP A 163 -0.77 -7.21 -1.04
CA ASP A 163 -1.79 -8.24 -0.80
C ASP A 163 -1.30 -9.67 -1.13
N LEU A 164 -0.12 -9.82 -1.71
CA LEU A 164 0.41 -11.15 -2.03
C LEU A 164 0.65 -12.02 -0.80
N ILE A 165 1.05 -11.42 0.32
CA ILE A 165 1.21 -12.14 1.59
C ILE A 165 0.45 -11.36 2.65
N GLU A 166 -0.69 -11.90 3.04
CA GLU A 166 -1.50 -11.38 4.13
C GLU A 166 -1.35 -12.27 5.36
N ASN A 167 -1.12 -11.64 6.51
CA ASN A 167 -0.99 -12.36 7.78
C ASN A 167 -1.82 -11.65 8.86
N PHE A 168 -3.13 -11.87 8.83
CA PHE A 168 -4.06 -11.27 9.78
C PHE A 168 -4.05 -11.99 11.11
N GLU A 169 -3.76 -11.27 12.19
CA GLU A 169 -3.84 -11.80 13.55
C GLU A 169 -5.30 -12.04 13.99
N PRO A 170 -5.78 -13.30 14.10
CA PRO A 170 -7.18 -13.55 14.43
C PRO A 170 -7.57 -13.07 15.83
N LYS A 171 -6.58 -12.94 16.73
CA LYS A 171 -6.75 -12.40 18.09
C LYS A 171 -7.14 -10.92 18.09
N LYS A 172 -6.76 -10.16 17.05
CA LYS A 172 -7.11 -8.74 16.88
C LYS A 172 -8.39 -8.52 16.07
N THR A 173 -8.98 -9.59 15.53
CA THR A 173 -10.29 -9.58 14.86
C THR A 173 -11.37 -9.96 15.87
N THR A 174 -12.33 -9.09 16.21
CA THR A 174 -13.44 -9.45 17.13
C THR A 174 -14.59 -10.16 16.43
N SER A 175 -14.68 -10.08 15.09
CA SER A 175 -15.77 -10.71 14.33
C SER A 175 -15.47 -12.18 13.99
N HIS A 176 -16.31 -13.09 14.49
CA HIS A 176 -16.21 -14.54 14.23
C HIS A 176 -16.37 -14.90 12.74
N PHE A 177 -17.19 -14.16 12.01
CA PHE A 177 -17.34 -14.30 10.56
C PHE A 177 -16.01 -14.03 9.84
N TRP A 178 -15.38 -12.89 10.11
CA TRP A 178 -14.10 -12.51 9.49
C TRP A 178 -12.93 -13.40 9.93
N LYS A 179 -12.91 -13.85 11.20
CA LYS A 179 -11.94 -14.89 11.64
C LYS A 179 -12.06 -16.14 10.79
N SER A 180 -13.29 -16.56 10.47
CA SER A 180 -13.53 -17.73 9.63
C SER A 180 -13.07 -17.48 8.20
N ILE A 181 -13.42 -16.33 7.61
CA ILE A 181 -12.95 -15.94 6.27
C ILE A 181 -11.41 -15.94 6.21
N HIS A 182 -10.71 -15.30 7.14
CA HIS A 182 -9.24 -15.26 7.14
C HIS A 182 -8.62 -16.65 7.26
N LYS A 183 -9.21 -17.53 8.07
CA LYS A 183 -8.73 -18.91 8.22
C LYS A 183 -8.96 -19.73 6.94
N PHE A 184 -10.12 -19.59 6.30
CA PHE A 184 -10.44 -20.29 5.05
C PHE A 184 -9.64 -19.77 3.86
N ALA A 185 -9.39 -18.46 3.80
CA ALA A 185 -8.53 -17.85 2.79
C ALA A 185 -7.03 -18.13 3.03
N GLY A 186 -6.65 -18.79 4.13
CA GLY A 186 -5.25 -19.14 4.41
C GLY A 186 -4.37 -17.98 4.86
N ILE A 187 -4.94 -16.80 5.09
CA ILE A 187 -4.24 -15.52 5.39
C ILE A 187 -4.14 -15.22 6.90
N ALA A 188 -4.34 -16.22 7.76
CA ALA A 188 -4.36 -16.06 9.21
C ALA A 188 -3.01 -16.38 9.87
N ASP A 189 -2.59 -15.52 10.80
CA ASP A 189 -1.40 -15.73 11.65
C ASP A 189 -1.46 -17.05 12.45
N PRO A 190 -0.33 -17.77 12.63
CA PRO A 190 1.06 -17.42 12.26
C PRO A 190 1.54 -17.88 10.88
N ASN A 191 0.68 -18.53 10.10
CA ASN A 191 1.08 -19.21 8.86
C ASN A 191 0.34 -18.63 7.64
N GLY A 192 0.05 -17.33 7.63
CA GLY A 192 -0.58 -16.66 6.49
C GLY A 192 0.14 -17.01 5.18
N LYS A 193 -0.61 -17.47 4.19
CA LYS A 193 -0.14 -17.85 2.85
C LYS A 193 -0.69 -16.88 1.81
N ASN A 194 -0.26 -17.08 0.55
CA ASN A 194 -0.79 -16.33 -0.59
C ASN A 194 -2.32 -16.36 -0.62
N ALA A 195 -2.93 -15.21 -0.90
CA ALA A 195 -4.33 -15.12 -1.27
C ALA A 195 -4.52 -15.58 -2.74
N ASP A 196 -4.29 -16.87 -3.02
CA ASP A 196 -4.51 -17.47 -4.34
C ASP A 196 -5.95 -18.00 -4.51
#